data_AF-R7T7M1-F1
#
_entry.id   AF-R7T7M1-F1
#
_cell.length_a   1.000
_cell.length_b   1.000
_cell.length_c   1.000
_cell.angle_alpha   90.00
_cell.angle_beta   90.00
_cell.angle_gamma   90.00
#
_symmetry.space_group_name_H-M   'P 1'
#
loop_
_entity.id
_entity.type
_entity.pdbx_description
1 polymer ?
#
loop_
_entity_poly.entity_id
_entity_poly.type
_entity_poly.pdbx_seq_one_letter_code
_entity_poly.pdbx_strand_id
1 'polypeptide(L)'
;MASNIPNSTESEDTLGILTSLTGIPSYPAMVNLANRVATFGQSSWKGAADLTPGDLSDAGFFYTSGNESADKIMCFCGIHVNNWKPRDEPWTEHAKRNLHCSFVRQRRGDGFAQDVDSSESKPVDNVSA
;
A
#
# COMPACT_ATOMS: atom_id res chain seq x y z
N MET A 1 -1.23 -28.29 -38.64
CA MET A 1 -1.75 -26.91 -38.70
C MET A 1 -1.23 -26.17 -37.48
N ALA A 2 -0.07 -25.51 -37.62
CA ALA A 2 0.50 -24.68 -36.57
C ALA A 2 0.02 -23.26 -36.83
N SER A 3 -0.89 -22.76 -36.01
CA SER A 3 -1.43 -21.41 -36.14
C SER A 3 -1.00 -20.57 -34.95
N ASN A 4 0.13 -19.89 -35.17
CA ASN A 4 0.45 -18.52 -34.79
C ASN A 4 -0.05 -18.01 -33.43
N ILE A 5 0.92 -17.96 -32.53
CA ILE A 5 1.00 -17.10 -31.34
C ILE A 5 0.95 -15.63 -31.79
N PRO A 6 0.00 -14.80 -31.29
CA PRO A 6 0.28 -13.39 -31.11
C PRO A 6 1.02 -13.22 -29.77
N ASN A 7 2.31 -12.92 -29.88
CA ASN A 7 3.13 -12.35 -28.83
C ASN A 7 2.58 -10.94 -28.58
N SER A 8 1.67 -10.81 -27.61
CA SER A 8 1.13 -9.52 -27.19
C SER A 8 1.72 -9.18 -25.84
N THR A 9 2.94 -8.63 -25.91
CA THR A 9 3.42 -7.50 -25.10
C THR A 9 3.05 -7.55 -23.61
N GLU A 10 4.00 -8.06 -22.82
CA GLU A 10 4.61 -7.27 -21.73
C GLU A 10 3.68 -6.21 -21.14
N SER A 11 2.77 -6.59 -20.24
CA SER A 11 2.51 -5.69 -19.12
C SER A 11 3.54 -6.06 -18.05
N GLU A 12 4.70 -5.42 -18.19
CA GLU A 12 5.62 -5.17 -17.09
C GLU A 12 4.91 -4.30 -16.05
N ASP A 13 3.82 -4.80 -15.47
CA ASP A 13 3.16 -4.25 -14.30
C ASP A 13 3.97 -4.64 -13.05
N THR A 14 5.19 -4.10 -13.04
CA THR A 14 5.90 -3.48 -11.91
C THR A 14 6.10 -4.22 -10.58
N LEU A 15 5.68 -5.47 -10.40
CA LEU A 15 5.91 -6.22 -9.15
C LEU A 15 6.59 -7.59 -9.31
N GLY A 16 6.89 -8.05 -10.52
CA GLY A 16 7.65 -9.30 -10.73
C GLY A 16 9.04 -9.30 -10.05
N ILE A 17 9.59 -8.11 -9.80
CA ILE A 17 10.82 -7.92 -9.03
C ILE A 17 10.58 -8.12 -7.52
N LEU A 18 9.44 -7.67 -6.98
CA LEU A 18 9.12 -7.80 -5.55
C LEU A 18 8.94 -9.26 -5.14
N THR A 19 8.29 -10.07 -5.98
CA THR A 19 8.10 -11.51 -5.73
C THR A 19 9.41 -12.29 -5.72
N SER A 20 10.42 -11.82 -6.47
CA SER A 20 11.70 -12.53 -6.63
C SER A 20 12.77 -12.11 -5.62
N LEU A 21 12.71 -10.88 -5.07
CA LEU A 21 13.77 -10.33 -4.20
C LEU A 21 13.38 -10.19 -2.72
N THR A 22 12.10 -10.27 -2.35
CA THR A 22 11.65 -9.82 -1.01
C THR A 22 10.87 -10.86 -0.19
N GLY A 23 10.80 -12.10 -0.69
CA GLY A 23 9.99 -13.16 -0.09
C GLY A 23 8.56 -13.17 -0.63
N ILE A 24 7.85 -14.28 -0.42
CA ILE A 24 6.48 -14.46 -0.91
C ILE A 24 5.59 -13.42 -0.20
N PRO A 25 4.91 -12.52 -0.92
CA PRO A 25 4.01 -11.55 -0.30
C PRO A 25 2.90 -12.30 0.44
N SER A 26 2.50 -11.80 1.62
CA SER A 26 1.42 -12.40 2.41
C SER A 26 0.10 -12.49 1.64
N TYR A 27 -0.08 -11.62 0.64
CA TYR A 27 -1.25 -11.57 -0.25
C TYR A 27 -0.83 -11.49 -1.73
N PRO A 28 -0.46 -12.62 -2.37
CA PRO A 28 0.06 -12.62 -3.74
C PRO A 28 -0.92 -12.07 -4.78
N ALA A 29 -2.23 -12.30 -4.60
CA ALA A 29 -3.25 -11.75 -5.50
C ALA A 29 -3.36 -10.22 -5.44
N MET A 30 -2.98 -9.60 -4.31
CA MET A 30 -3.08 -8.16 -4.08
C MET A 30 -1.86 -7.38 -4.58
N VAL A 31 -0.90 -8.09 -5.17
CA VAL A 31 0.17 -7.50 -5.97
C VAL A 31 -0.42 -6.71 -7.15
N ASN A 32 -1.46 -7.24 -7.80
CA ASN A 32 -2.12 -6.56 -8.92
C ASN A 32 -2.97 -5.37 -8.43
N LEU A 33 -2.77 -4.20 -9.04
CA LEU A 33 -3.48 -2.96 -8.68
C LEU A 33 -5.01 -3.09 -8.87
N ALA A 34 -5.46 -3.67 -9.99
CA ALA A 34 -6.88 -3.81 -10.27
C ALA A 34 -7.58 -4.68 -9.23
N ASN A 35 -6.91 -5.73 -8.75
CA ASN A 35 -7.44 -6.55 -7.65
C ASN A 35 -7.61 -5.74 -6.37
N ARG A 36 -6.67 -4.85 -6.04
CA ARG A 36 -6.79 -3.96 -4.87
C ARG A 36 -7.96 -3.00 -5.00
N VAL A 37 -8.07 -2.31 -6.14
CA VAL A 37 -9.19 -1.38 -6.41
C VAL A 37 -10.54 -2.09 -6.31
N ALA A 38 -10.65 -3.30 -6.85
CA ALA A 38 -11.88 -4.08 -6.84
C ALA A 38 -12.39 -4.37 -5.41
N THR A 39 -11.48 -4.52 -4.42
CA THR A 39 -11.89 -4.79 -3.03
C THR A 39 -12.71 -3.66 -2.41
N PHE A 40 -12.47 -2.42 -2.82
CA PHE A 40 -13.21 -1.26 -2.32
C PHE A 40 -14.61 -1.15 -2.97
N GLY A 41 -14.76 -1.56 -4.23
CA GLY A 41 -16.04 -1.54 -4.95
C GLY A 41 -17.04 -2.60 -4.46
N GLN A 42 -16.56 -3.65 -3.80
CA GLN A 42 -17.39 -4.72 -3.21
C GLN A 42 -17.74 -4.48 -1.74
N SER A 43 -17.28 -3.37 -1.16
CA SER A 43 -17.34 -3.11 0.28
C SER A 43 -18.37 -2.02 0.64
N SER A 44 -18.76 -1.96 1.92
CA SER A 44 -19.50 -0.84 2.49
C SER A 44 -18.58 0.32 2.94
N TRP A 45 -17.33 0.34 2.47
CA TRP A 45 -16.35 1.36 2.86
C TRP A 45 -16.86 2.75 2.49
N LYS A 46 -17.04 3.60 3.50
CA LYS A 46 -17.57 4.96 3.34
C LYS A 46 -16.48 6.04 3.18
N GLY A 47 -15.21 5.64 3.19
CA GLY A 47 -14.07 6.55 3.05
C GLY A 47 -13.88 7.52 4.21
N ALA A 48 -12.65 8.00 4.37
CA ALA A 48 -12.46 9.37 4.88
C ALA A 48 -12.84 10.32 3.72
N ALA A 49 -13.41 11.48 4.02
CA ALA A 49 -14.04 12.37 3.04
C ALA A 49 -13.17 12.74 1.81
N ASP A 50 -11.84 12.63 1.94
CA ASP A 50 -10.87 13.03 0.92
C ASP A 50 -10.03 11.88 0.34
N LEU A 51 -10.30 10.62 0.73
CA LEU A 51 -9.53 9.46 0.26
C LEU A 51 -10.31 8.62 -0.74
N THR A 52 -9.73 8.37 -1.91
CA THR A 52 -10.34 7.50 -2.92
C THR A 52 -9.79 6.07 -2.84
N PRO A 53 -10.55 5.06 -3.34
CA PRO A 53 -10.02 3.71 -3.51
C PRO A 53 -8.72 3.65 -4.33
N GLY A 54 -8.58 4.55 -5.30
CA GLY A 54 -7.40 4.66 -6.15
C GLY A 54 -6.16 5.05 -5.33
N ASP A 55 -6.25 6.12 -4.54
CA ASP A 55 -5.14 6.62 -3.72
C ASP A 55 -4.62 5.56 -2.74
N LEU A 56 -5.54 4.83 -2.10
CA LEU A 56 -5.21 3.72 -1.22
C LEU A 56 -4.58 2.55 -1.99
N SER A 57 -5.18 2.17 -3.12
CA SER A 57 -4.70 1.05 -3.94
C SER A 57 -3.33 1.33 -4.54
N ASP A 58 -3.04 2.55 -4.94
CA ASP A 58 -1.73 2.94 -5.46
C ASP A 58 -0.65 2.83 -4.39
N ALA A 59 -0.95 3.21 -3.15
CA ALA A 59 -0.10 3.01 -1.98
C ALA A 59 -0.03 1.55 -1.50
N GLY A 60 -0.61 0.60 -2.25
CA GLY A 60 -0.49 -0.83 -2.00
C GLY A 60 -1.55 -1.39 -1.05
N PHE A 61 -2.55 -0.58 -0.70
CA PHE A 61 -3.62 -0.99 0.21
C PHE A 61 -4.80 -1.65 -0.51
N PHE A 62 -5.47 -2.57 0.17
CA PHE A 62 -6.73 -3.19 -0.25
C PHE A 62 -7.64 -3.37 0.96
N TYR A 63 -8.93 -3.46 0.70
CA TYR A 63 -9.95 -3.70 1.72
C TYR A 63 -10.13 -5.20 1.95
N THR A 64 -10.18 -5.64 3.21
CA THR A 64 -10.49 -7.04 3.54
C THR A 64 -11.90 -7.15 4.10
N SER A 65 -12.82 -7.73 3.33
CA SER A 65 -14.15 -8.09 3.81
C SER A 65 -14.08 -9.42 4.58
N GLY A 66 -13.72 -9.35 5.86
CA GLY A 66 -13.76 -10.48 6.80
C GLY A 66 -14.74 -10.19 7.93
N ASN A 67 -15.72 -11.07 8.10
CA ASN A 67 -16.75 -10.97 9.13
C ASN A 67 -16.13 -10.76 10.51
N GLU A 68 -16.71 -9.82 11.26
CA GLU A 68 -16.42 -9.49 12.65
C GLU A 68 -15.22 -8.55 12.89
N SER A 69 -15.56 -7.27 12.77
CA SER A 69 -14.93 -6.10 13.42
C SER A 69 -13.91 -5.29 12.59
N ALA A 70 -14.47 -4.19 12.08
CA ALA A 70 -13.86 -2.90 11.71
C ALA A 70 -12.79 -2.92 10.61
N ASP A 71 -13.18 -2.41 9.44
CA ASP A 71 -12.35 -1.85 8.36
C ASP A 71 -10.84 -1.98 8.56
N LYS A 72 -10.28 -3.00 7.92
CA LYS A 72 -8.84 -3.25 7.90
C LYS A 72 -8.34 -3.05 6.49
N ILE A 73 -8.08 -1.80 6.15
CA ILE A 73 -7.32 -1.45 4.96
C ILE A 73 -5.90 -1.99 5.20
N MET A 74 -5.51 -2.99 4.41
CA MET A 74 -4.25 -3.71 4.55
C MET A 74 -3.34 -3.46 3.38
N CYS A 75 -2.04 -3.39 3.61
CA CYS A 75 -1.09 -3.56 2.52
C CYS A 75 -0.71 -5.03 2.37
N PHE A 76 -0.34 -5.45 1.15
CA PHE A 76 0.16 -6.80 0.90
C PHE A 76 1.50 -7.11 1.62
N CYS A 77 2.19 -6.09 2.15
CA CYS A 77 3.33 -6.26 3.07
C CYS A 77 2.92 -6.68 4.49
N GLY A 78 1.61 -6.73 4.79
CA GLY A 78 1.04 -7.21 6.05
C GLY A 78 0.67 -6.12 7.05
N ILE A 79 0.96 -4.84 6.78
CA ILE A 79 0.51 -3.75 7.68
C ILE A 79 -0.99 -3.52 7.54
N HIS A 80 -1.59 -3.08 8.64
CA HIS A 80 -2.98 -2.68 8.73
C HIS A 80 -3.04 -1.22 9.17
N VAL A 81 -3.85 -0.42 8.46
CA VAL A 81 -4.10 0.98 8.80
C VAL A 81 -5.60 1.19 8.94
N ASN A 82 -6.01 1.70 10.10
CA ASN A 82 -7.38 2.00 10.46
C ASN A 82 -7.50 3.47 10.89
N ASN A 83 -8.75 3.95 11.05
CA ASN A 83 -9.06 5.31 11.50
C ASN A 83 -8.44 6.41 10.60
N TRP A 84 -8.43 6.19 9.28
CA TRP A 84 -8.03 7.18 8.29
C TRP A 84 -8.74 8.52 8.52
N LYS A 85 -7.96 9.58 8.63
CA LYS A 85 -8.45 10.95 8.82
C LYS A 85 -8.50 11.68 7.48
N PRO A 86 -9.32 12.74 7.39
CA PRO A 86 -9.21 13.69 6.29
C PRO A 86 -7.76 14.18 6.18
N ARG A 87 -7.22 14.19 4.95
CA ARG A 87 -5.83 14.57 4.61
C ARG A 87 -4.72 13.61 5.04
N ASP A 88 -5.03 12.43 5.57
CA ASP A 88 -4.01 11.39 5.69
C ASP A 88 -3.52 11.01 4.29
N GLU A 89 -2.21 10.94 4.11
CA GLU A 89 -1.59 10.59 2.83
C GLU A 89 -1.24 9.09 2.82
N PRO A 90 -1.82 8.26 1.92
CA PRO A 90 -1.65 6.81 1.97
C PRO A 90 -0.20 6.33 1.99
N TRP A 91 0.65 6.92 1.15
CA TRP A 91 2.08 6.58 1.11
C TRP A 91 2.82 6.94 2.39
N THR A 92 2.48 8.08 2.99
CA THR A 92 3.06 8.56 4.24
C THR A 92 2.66 7.64 5.39
N GLU A 93 1.37 7.31 5.51
CA GLU A 93 0.88 6.37 6.52
C GLU A 93 1.48 4.96 6.35
N HIS A 94 1.70 4.52 5.11
CA HIS A 94 2.40 3.28 4.83
C HIS A 94 3.85 3.32 5.33
N ALA A 95 4.62 4.35 4.95
CA ALA A 95 6.00 4.49 5.38
C ALA A 95 6.14 4.58 6.91
N LYS A 96 5.28 5.37 7.57
CA LYS A 96 5.22 5.47 9.04
C LYS A 96 5.03 4.12 9.72
N ARG A 97 4.20 3.24 9.15
CA ARG A 97 3.91 1.92 9.73
C ARG A 97 4.97 0.87 9.44
N ASN A 98 5.69 0.98 8.33
CA ASN A 98 6.76 0.06 7.96
C ASN A 98 7.81 0.75 7.07
N LEU A 99 8.84 1.31 7.71
CA LEU A 99 9.96 1.99 7.05
C LEU A 99 10.77 1.07 6.13
N HIS A 100 10.71 -0.24 6.35
CA HIS A 100 11.44 -1.23 5.56
C HIS A 100 10.58 -1.90 4.50
N CYS A 101 9.36 -1.42 4.25
CA CYS A 101 8.51 -1.97 3.21
C CYS A 101 9.17 -1.84 1.84
N SER A 102 9.55 -2.97 1.24
CA SER A 102 10.19 -3.00 -0.08
C SER A 102 9.33 -2.38 -1.17
N PHE A 103 7.99 -2.44 -1.06
CA PHE A 103 7.10 -1.78 -2.01
C PHE A 103 7.20 -0.26 -1.91
N VAL A 104 7.19 0.30 -0.69
CA VAL A 104 7.36 1.74 -0.47
C VAL A 104 8.71 2.18 -1.00
N ARG A 105 9.79 1.47 -0.63
CA ARG A 105 11.15 1.75 -1.10
C ARG A 105 11.27 1.72 -2.63
N GLN A 106 10.65 0.74 -3.28
CA GLN A 106 10.67 0.63 -4.75
C GLN A 106 9.86 1.73 -5.43
N ARG A 107 8.70 2.11 -4.89
CA ARG A 107 7.77 3.06 -5.53
C ARG A 107 8.02 4.53 -5.18
N ARG A 108 8.62 4.79 -4.02
CA ARG A 108 8.86 6.14 -3.46
C ARG A 108 10.33 6.46 -3.21
N GLY A 109 11.21 5.47 -3.25
CA GLY A 109 12.64 5.60 -2.96
C GLY A 109 12.99 5.35 -1.49
N ASP A 110 14.24 5.01 -1.22
CA ASP A 110 14.76 4.71 0.12
C ASP A 110 14.73 5.94 1.05
N GLY A 111 14.99 7.14 0.52
CA GLY A 111 14.97 8.39 1.28
C GLY A 111 13.58 8.77 1.79
N PHE A 112 12.52 8.45 1.04
CA PHE A 112 11.15 8.82 1.41
C PHE A 112 10.74 8.28 2.79
N ALA A 113 11.06 7.01 3.07
CA ALA A 113 10.72 6.42 4.37
C ALA A 113 11.48 7.11 5.52
N GLN A 114 12.75 7.45 5.30
CA GLN A 114 13.60 8.13 6.30
C GLN A 114 13.13 9.56 6.57
N ASP A 115 12.74 10.27 5.52
CA ASP A 115 12.20 11.63 5.61
C ASP A 115 10.89 11.63 6.43
N VAL A 116 10.02 10.65 6.17
CA VAL A 116 8.78 10.46 6.93
C VAL A 116 9.06 10.19 8.41
N ASP A 117 9.99 9.30 8.73
CA ASP A 117 10.40 9.00 10.12
C ASP A 117 10.93 10.26 10.85
N SER A 118 11.83 10.98 10.19
CA SER A 118 12.45 12.20 10.73
C SER A 118 11.44 13.34 10.95
N SER A 119 10.39 13.41 10.12
CA SER A 119 9.33 14.41 10.26
C SER A 119 8.39 14.17 11.45
N GLU A 120 8.30 12.92 11.93
CA GLU A 120 7.44 12.54 13.06
C GLU A 120 8.18 12.58 14.41
N SER A 121 9.52 12.50 14.41
CA SER A 121 10.35 12.79 15.58
C SER A 121 10.32 14.29 15.90
N LYS A 122 9.23 14.77 16.51
CA LYS A 122 9.18 16.11 17.09
C LYS A 122 10.35 16.30 18.07
N PRO A 123 11.02 17.47 18.10
CA PRO A 123 11.93 17.79 19.18
C PRO A 123 11.14 17.70 20.49
N VAL A 124 11.55 16.81 21.39
CA VAL A 124 11.14 16.94 22.80
C VAL A 124 11.78 18.24 23.27
N ASP A 125 10.97 19.29 23.44
CA ASP A 125 11.40 20.53 24.07
C ASP A 125 11.92 20.18 25.47
N ASN A 126 13.24 20.02 25.59
CA ASN A 126 13.92 19.84 26.86
C ASN A 126 14.01 21.22 27.52
N VAL A 127 12.91 21.67 28.11
CA VAL A 127 12.92 22.87 28.95
C VAL A 127 13.60 22.50 30.27
N SER A 128 14.90 22.75 30.34
CA SER A 128 15.61 22.94 31.60
C SER A 128 15.47 24.41 31.99
N ALA A 129 14.69 24.68 33.04
CA ALA A 129 14.89 25.78 34.00
C ALA A 129 13.92 25.60 35.18
#